data_AF-A0A2V3JTN9-F1
#
_entry.id   AF-A0A2V3JTN9-F1
#
_cell.length_a   1.000
_cell.length_b   1.000
_cell.length_c   1.000
_cell.angle_alpha   90.00
_cell.angle_beta   90.00
_cell.angle_gamma   90.00
#
_symmetry.space_group_name_H-M   'P 1'
#
loop_
_entity.id
_entity.type
_entity.pdbx_description
1 polymer ?
#
loop_
_entity_poly.entity_id
_entity_poly.type
_entity_poly.pdbx_seq_one_letter_code
_entity_poly.pdbx_strand_id
1 'polypeptide(L)'
;MNLVHSFYPVGEGSSGAPYFAKHGFAGASKQWDCPVFGAVVFFGRNILENWPTGVYWNQGSKSTVDWAYADNPVISKGEFYLKIKKDRSNANEDIALVKIYDLATI
;
A
#
# COMPACT_ATOMS: atom_id res chain seq x y z
N MET A 1 1.26 17.00 11.82
CA MET A 1 1.21 16.54 10.43
C MET A 1 1.35 15.03 10.46
N ASN A 2 0.26 14.27 10.28
CA ASN A 2 0.33 12.81 10.27
C ASN A 2 0.81 12.39 8.87
N LEU A 3 2.04 11.85 8.77
CA LEU A 3 2.68 11.42 7.52
C LEU A 3 2.05 10.17 6.91
N VAL A 4 0.85 9.78 7.35
CA VAL A 4 0.22 8.52 7.01
C VAL A 4 -0.96 8.80 6.09
N HIS A 5 -0.84 8.36 4.84
CA HIS A 5 -1.93 8.47 3.88
C HIS A 5 -3.09 7.58 4.33
N SER A 6 -4.30 8.11 4.24
CA SER A 6 -5.48 7.52 4.86
C SER A 6 -6.59 7.35 3.83
N PHE A 7 -7.22 6.18 3.85
CA PHE A 7 -8.29 5.81 2.93
C PHE A 7 -9.61 5.59 3.67
N TYR A 8 -10.61 6.40 3.35
CA TYR A 8 -11.96 6.32 3.89
C TYR A 8 -12.88 5.49 2.97
N PRO A 9 -14.09 5.13 3.42
CA PRO A 9 -15.12 4.58 2.55
C PRO A 9 -15.46 5.53 1.39
N VAL A 10 -16.07 4.98 0.33
CA VAL A 10 -16.48 5.77 -0.84
C VAL A 10 -17.51 6.81 -0.39
N GLY A 11 -17.27 8.07 -0.71
CA GLY A 11 -18.13 9.20 -0.31
C GLY A 11 -17.74 9.89 1.01
N GLU A 12 -16.81 9.32 1.79
CA GLU A 12 -16.43 9.83 3.13
C GLU A 12 -15.07 10.54 3.16
N GLY A 13 -14.43 10.74 2.00
CA GLY A 13 -13.16 11.47 1.89
C GLY A 13 -12.20 10.85 0.86
N SER A 14 -10.91 10.96 1.13
CA SER A 14 -9.85 10.32 0.33
C SER A 14 -10.07 8.81 0.32
N SER A 15 -10.62 8.26 -0.75
CA SER A 15 -10.96 6.83 -0.89
C SER A 15 -10.23 6.15 -2.04
N GLY A 16 -9.46 6.94 -2.80
CA GLY A 16 -8.74 6.55 -4.02
C GLY A 16 -7.48 5.73 -3.77
N ALA A 17 -7.58 4.66 -2.98
CA ALA A 17 -6.45 3.77 -2.75
C ALA A 17 -5.86 3.28 -4.08
N PRO A 18 -6.62 2.68 -5.02
CA PRO A 18 -6.02 2.21 -6.29
C PRO A 18 -5.24 3.28 -7.05
N TYR A 19 -5.74 4.52 -7.03
CA TYR A 19 -5.07 5.67 -7.63
C TYR A 19 -3.74 5.99 -6.93
N PHE A 20 -3.69 5.92 -5.60
CA PHE A 20 -2.47 6.16 -4.82
C PHE A 20 -1.37 5.15 -5.10
N ALA A 21 -1.69 3.86 -5.24
CA ALA A 21 -0.70 2.86 -5.63
C ALA A 21 -0.13 3.13 -7.04
N LYS A 22 -0.99 3.45 -8.01
CA LYS A 22 -0.62 3.72 -9.40
C LYS A 22 0.20 5.01 -9.56
N HIS A 23 -0.29 6.11 -9.03
CA HIS A 23 0.29 7.44 -9.25
C HIS A 23 1.27 7.86 -8.17
N GLY A 24 1.06 7.41 -6.93
CA GLY A 24 1.98 7.63 -5.82
C GLY A 24 3.17 6.68 -5.93
N PHE A 25 2.98 5.40 -5.62
CA PHE A 25 4.10 4.46 -5.54
C PHE A 25 4.73 4.13 -6.90
N ALA A 26 3.93 3.73 -7.90
CA ALA A 26 4.47 3.41 -9.23
C ALA A 26 5.06 4.66 -9.92
N GLY A 27 4.43 5.83 -9.75
CA GLY A 27 4.98 7.10 -10.24
C GLY A 27 6.31 7.47 -9.61
N ALA A 28 6.41 7.40 -8.28
CA ALA A 28 7.67 7.66 -7.57
C ALA A 28 8.75 6.65 -7.96
N SER A 29 8.41 5.36 -8.04
CA SER A 29 9.34 4.31 -8.47
C SER A 29 9.85 4.54 -9.89
N LYS A 30 8.97 4.95 -10.82
CA LYS A 30 9.34 5.33 -12.19
C LYS A 30 10.31 6.50 -12.23
N GLN A 31 10.13 7.49 -11.35
CA GLN A 31 10.94 8.70 -11.33
C GLN A 31 12.31 8.48 -10.67
N TRP A 32 12.36 7.66 -9.63
CA TRP A 32 13.58 7.43 -8.84
C TRP A 32 14.35 6.17 -9.23
N ASP A 33 13.79 5.37 -10.14
CA ASP A 33 14.36 4.10 -10.59
C ASP A 33 14.71 3.15 -9.44
N CYS A 34 13.82 3.06 -8.45
CA CYS A 34 14.01 2.21 -7.29
C CYS A 34 12.68 1.70 -6.72
N PRO A 35 12.69 0.59 -5.96
CA PRO A 35 11.51 0.13 -5.25
C PRO A 35 11.01 1.16 -4.22
N VAL A 36 9.71 1.41 -4.21
CA VAL A 36 9.05 2.33 -3.28
C VAL A 36 8.16 1.54 -2.33
N PHE A 37 8.33 1.78 -1.03
CA PHE A 37 7.53 1.17 0.04
C PHE A 37 6.78 2.24 0.82
N GLY A 38 5.60 1.89 1.30
CA GLY A 38 4.80 2.83 2.09
C GLY A 38 3.76 2.16 2.97
N ALA A 39 3.34 2.92 3.97
CA ALA A 39 2.28 2.55 4.90
C ALA A 39 1.06 3.45 4.68
N VAL A 40 -0.13 2.86 4.81
CA VAL A 40 -1.41 3.54 4.66
C VAL A 40 -2.38 3.04 5.72
N VAL A 41 -3.37 3.84 6.06
CA VAL A 41 -4.44 3.45 7.00
C VAL A 41 -5.76 3.38 6.25
N PHE A 42 -6.51 2.31 6.45
CA PHE A 42 -7.88 2.17 5.96
C PHE A 42 -8.84 2.45 7.11
N PHE A 43 -9.53 3.58 7.09
CA PHE A 43 -10.48 3.97 8.13
C PHE A 43 -11.88 3.52 7.76
N GLY A 44 -12.59 2.88 8.71
CA GLY A 44 -13.99 2.49 8.53
C GLY A 44 -14.24 1.50 7.37
N ARG A 45 -13.19 0.85 6.87
CA ARG A 45 -13.25 -0.09 5.75
C ARG A 45 -12.17 -1.17 5.86
N ASN A 46 -12.41 -2.28 5.19
CA ASN A 46 -11.41 -3.34 5.07
C ASN A 46 -10.20 -2.90 4.25
N ILE A 47 -9.04 -3.48 4.58
CA ILE A 47 -7.85 -3.44 3.72
C ILE A 47 -8.24 -4.07 2.38
N LEU A 48 -7.90 -3.40 1.28
CA LEU A 48 -8.19 -3.91 -0.06
C LEU A 48 -7.42 -5.19 -0.34
N GLU A 49 -8.09 -6.16 -0.96
CA GLU A 49 -7.46 -7.40 -1.42
C GLU A 49 -6.32 -7.08 -2.40
N ASN A 50 -5.18 -7.76 -2.27
CA ASN A 50 -3.99 -7.58 -3.11
C ASN A 50 -3.38 -6.17 -3.10
N TRP A 51 -3.74 -5.31 -2.14
CA TRP A 51 -3.16 -3.98 -2.01
C TRP A 51 -1.62 -4.04 -1.87
N PRO A 52 -0.86 -3.32 -2.71
CA PRO A 52 0.60 -3.32 -2.63
C PRO A 52 1.10 -2.32 -1.58
N THR A 53 1.94 -2.79 -0.64
CA THR A 53 2.73 -1.93 0.26
C THR A 53 4.14 -1.65 -0.26
N GLY A 54 4.52 -2.29 -1.37
CA GLY A 54 5.77 -2.08 -2.09
C GLY A 54 5.53 -2.18 -3.59
N VAL A 55 6.13 -1.28 -4.37
CA VAL A 55 5.99 -1.20 -5.84
C VAL A 55 7.34 -0.92 -6.47
N TYR A 56 7.63 -1.61 -7.59
CA TYR A 56 8.74 -1.28 -8.47
C TYR A 56 8.24 -1.09 -9.89
N TRP A 57 8.69 -0.01 -10.54
CA TRP A 57 8.33 0.27 -11.92
C TRP A 57 9.23 -0.48 -12.89
N ASN A 58 8.66 -1.42 -13.63
CA ASN A 58 9.35 -2.25 -14.63
C ASN A 58 8.75 -2.14 -16.03
N GLN A 59 7.86 -1.17 -16.28
CA GLN A 59 7.07 -1.10 -17.53
C GLN A 59 7.63 -0.10 -18.55
N GLY A 60 8.88 0.33 -18.39
CA GLY A 60 9.53 1.26 -19.31
C GLY A 60 8.73 2.55 -19.53
N SER A 61 8.34 2.82 -20.78
CA SER A 61 7.62 4.03 -21.20
C SER A 61 6.10 3.98 -20.98
N LYS A 62 5.54 2.88 -20.47
CA LYS A 62 4.09 2.75 -20.19
C LYS A 62 3.59 3.90 -19.28
N SER A 63 2.32 4.27 -19.44
CA SER A 63 1.67 5.22 -18.52
C SER A 63 1.41 4.55 -17.17
N THR A 64 1.56 5.29 -16.07
CA THR A 64 1.21 4.77 -14.73
C THR A 64 -0.29 4.50 -14.58
N VAL A 65 -1.12 5.12 -15.42
CA VAL A 65 -2.58 4.87 -15.49
C VAL A 65 -2.86 3.41 -15.86
N ASP A 66 -2.07 2.87 -16.78
CA ASP A 66 -2.23 1.53 -17.36
C ASP A 66 -1.54 0.43 -16.54
N TRP A 67 -0.83 0.81 -15.47
CA TRP A 67 -0.19 -0.15 -14.58
C TRP A 67 -1.23 -0.84 -13.69
N ALA A 68 -1.14 -2.16 -13.58
CA ALA A 68 -1.98 -2.99 -12.72
C ALA A 68 -1.15 -3.61 -11.58
N TYR A 69 -1.80 -4.06 -10.51
CA TYR A 69 -1.09 -4.73 -9.41
C TYR A 69 -0.37 -6.01 -9.85
N ALA A 70 -0.92 -6.70 -10.87
CA ALA A 70 -0.28 -7.86 -11.47
C ALA A 70 0.99 -7.53 -12.26
N ASP A 71 1.17 -6.26 -12.67
CA ASP A 71 2.40 -5.80 -13.33
C ASP A 71 3.53 -5.57 -12.31
N ASN A 72 3.23 -5.59 -11.00
CA ASN A 72 4.21 -5.33 -9.94
C ASN A 72 5.16 -6.51 -9.74
N PRO A 73 6.47 -6.37 -10.00
CA PRO A 73 7.42 -7.44 -9.74
C PRO A 73 7.73 -7.60 -8.23
N VAL A 74 7.35 -6.61 -7.41
CA VAL A 74 7.56 -6.65 -5.96
C VAL A 74 6.53 -7.55 -5.29
N ILE A 75 6.94 -8.77 -4.95
CA ILE A 75 6.11 -9.78 -4.29
C ILE A 75 6.60 -9.98 -2.86
N SER A 76 5.69 -9.94 -1.89
CA SER A 76 6.00 -10.23 -0.49
C SER A 76 6.31 -11.72 -0.30
N LYS A 77 7.35 -12.04 0.47
CA LYS A 77 7.72 -13.42 0.84
C LYS A 77 6.88 -13.98 1.98
N GLY A 78 6.21 -13.11 2.71
CA GLY A 78 5.30 -13.47 3.78
C GLY A 78 4.49 -12.27 4.22
N GLU A 79 3.36 -12.56 4.86
CA GLU A 79 2.50 -11.55 5.45
C GLU A 79 1.85 -12.08 6.73
N PHE A 80 1.54 -11.17 7.65
CA PHE A 80 0.85 -11.50 8.88
C PHE A 80 0.03 -10.30 9.37
N TYR A 81 -0.99 -10.60 10.17
CA TYR A 81 -1.85 -9.59 10.79
C TYR A 81 -1.42 -9.36 12.24
N LEU A 82 -1.28 -8.09 12.61
CA LEU A 82 -1.06 -7.65 13.98
C LEU A 82 -2.34 -7.02 14.51
N LYS A 83 -2.71 -7.40 15.73
CA LYS A 83 -3.75 -6.70 16.50
C LYS A 83 -3.12 -5.48 17.16
N ILE A 84 -3.65 -4.30 16.88
CA ILE A 84 -3.22 -3.03 17.45
C ILE A 84 -4.25 -2.61 18.48
N LYS A 85 -3.79 -2.40 19.72
CA LYS A 85 -4.64 -1.86 20.78
C LYS A 85 -4.71 -0.34 20.63
N LYS A 86 -5.93 0.20 20.62
CA LYS A 86 -6.17 1.64 20.49
C LYS A 86 -5.80 2.41 21.77
N ASP A 87 -5.84 1.73 22.92
CA ASP A 87 -5.42 2.22 24.23
C ASP A 87 -4.95 1.06 25.15
N ARG A 88 -4.71 1.33 26.45
CA ARG A 88 -4.35 0.28 27.44
C ARG A 88 -5.52 -0.64 27.82
N SER A 89 -6.74 -0.34 27.39
CA SER A 89 -7.92 -1.17 27.57
C SER A 89 -8.08 -2.14 26.39
N ASN A 90 -8.68 -3.30 26.64
CA ASN A 90 -8.93 -4.31 25.60
C ASN A 90 -10.24 -4.03 24.82
N ALA A 91 -10.77 -2.81 24.88
CA ALA A 91 -12.15 -2.55 24.43
C ALA A 91 -12.28 -2.37 22.91
N ASN A 92 -11.19 -2.08 22.18
CA ASN A 92 -11.18 -1.93 20.73
C ASN A 92 -9.83 -2.38 20.14
N GLU A 93 -9.86 -3.37 19.25
CA GLU A 93 -8.68 -3.86 18.52
C GLU A 93 -8.76 -3.43 17.04
N ASP A 94 -7.77 -2.67 16.59
CA ASP A 94 -7.55 -2.40 15.17
C ASP A 94 -6.62 -3.50 14.59
N ILE A 95 -6.57 -3.63 13.27
CA ILE A 95 -5.68 -4.59 12.59
C ILE A 95 -4.67 -3.89 11.70
N ALA A 96 -3.44 -4.39 11.68
CA ALA A 96 -2.44 -4.03 10.69
C ALA A 96 -2.01 -5.27 9.90
N LEU A 97 -1.99 -5.14 8.59
CA LEU A 97 -1.35 -6.10 7.69
C LEU A 97 0.12 -5.69 7.53
N VAL A 98 1.03 -6.61 7.84
CA VAL A 98 2.47 -6.45 7.64
C VAL A 98 2.92 -7.39 6.52
N LYS A 99 3.60 -6.85 5.51
CA LYS A 99 4.19 -7.62 4.41
C LYS A 99 5.71 -7.56 4.50
N ILE A 100 6.35 -8.73 4.39
CA ILE A 100 7.82 -8.88 4.39
C ILE A 100 8.30 -8.99 2.95
N TYR A 101 9.29 -8.19 2.59
CA TYR A 101 9.89 -8.15 1.26
C TYR A 101 11.34 -8.60 1.32
N ASP A 102 11.75 -9.40 0.34
CA ASP A 102 13.15 -9.72 0.07
C ASP A 102 13.50 -9.07 -1.28
N LEU A 103 14.43 -8.12 -1.25
CA LEU A 103 14.80 -7.32 -2.41
C LEU A 103 15.89 -7.96 -3.27
N ALA A 104 16.47 -9.09 -2.85
CA ALA A 104 17.46 -9.80 -3.65
C ALA A 104 16.90 -10.34 -4.99
N THR A 105 15.57 -10.28 -5.17
CA THR A 105 14.86 -10.80 -6.34
C THR A 105 14.22 -9.73 -7.23
N ILE A 106 14.51 -8.44 -7.03
CA ILE A 106 13.98 -7.32 -7.83
C ILE A 106 15.09 -6.73 -8.70
#